data_AF-A0A367RAF9-F1
#
_entry.id   AF-A0A367RAF9-F1
#
_cell.length_a   1.000
_cell.length_b   1.000
_cell.length_c   1.000
_cell.angle_alpha   90.00
_cell.angle_beta   90.00
_cell.angle_gamma   90.00
#
_symmetry.space_group_name_H-M   'P 1'
#
loop_
_entity.id
_entity.type
_entity.pdbx_description
1 polymer ?
#
loop_
_entity_poly.entity_id
_entity_poly.type
_entity_poly.pdbx_seq_one_letter_code
_entity_poly.pdbx_strand_id
1 'polypeptide(L)'
;MAAQTLCRSNSALGAYYRRMQAKMGAPKAITAAAHKLARIFYRLWTSGDQFIDPGVDAYEQRYRERVVNNLKKKALAFGLELTPISDSTQCVS
;
A
#
# COMPACT_ATOMS: atom_id res chain seq x y z
N MET A 1 -0.06 5.79 22.88
CA MET A 1 -0.03 4.59 22.00
C MET A 1 0.58 4.94 20.65
N ALA A 2 1.69 4.33 20.24
CA ALA A 2 2.42 4.69 19.00
C ALA A 2 1.68 4.32 17.69
N ALA A 3 0.80 3.31 17.71
CA ALA A 3 0.02 2.95 16.53
C ALA A 3 -1.12 3.95 16.23
N GLN A 4 -1.63 4.64 17.25
CA GLN A 4 -2.70 5.65 17.11
C GLN A 4 -2.17 6.99 16.59
N THR A 5 -0.89 7.30 16.84
CA THR A 5 -0.26 8.52 16.30
C THR A 5 0.01 8.40 14.80
N LEU A 6 0.10 7.18 14.25
CA LEU A 6 0.23 6.94 12.80
C LEU A 6 -0.99 7.42 12.00
N CYS A 7 -2.17 7.53 12.63
CA CYS A 7 -3.38 8.05 11.97
C CYS A 7 -3.13 9.42 11.31
N ARG A 8 -2.37 10.28 12.00
CA ARG A 8 -2.10 11.67 11.61
C ARG A 8 -0.75 11.88 10.95
N SER A 9 0.06 10.83 10.82
CA SER A 9 1.40 10.92 10.24
C SER A 9 1.37 10.86 8.71
N ASN A 10 2.12 11.74 8.06
CA ASN A 10 2.37 11.75 6.62
C ASN A 10 3.53 10.79 6.27
N SER A 11 3.41 9.55 6.74
CA SER A 11 4.37 8.48 6.51
C SER A 11 3.76 7.36 5.67
N ALA A 12 4.61 6.53 5.06
CA ALA A 12 4.16 5.31 4.37
C ALA A 12 3.37 4.37 5.29
N LEU A 13 3.69 4.36 6.59
CA LEU A 13 2.99 3.57 7.60
C LEU A 13 1.65 4.19 7.99
N GLY A 14 1.57 5.52 8.09
CA GLY A 14 0.30 6.22 8.29
C GLY A 14 -0.68 6.00 7.15
N ALA A 15 -0.20 6.07 5.90
CA ALA A 15 -1.00 5.77 4.71
C ALA A 15 -1.50 4.31 4.71
N TYR A 16 -0.64 3.36 5.11
CA TYR A 16 -1.03 1.96 5.28
C TYR A 16 -2.12 1.78 6.34
N TYR A 17 -1.97 2.41 7.51
CA TYR A 17 -2.95 2.34 8.58
C TYR A 17 -4.32 2.88 8.14
N ARG A 18 -4.37 4.09 7.57
CA ARG A 18 -5.63 4.71 7.10
C ARG A 18 -6.37 3.82 6.11
N ARG A 19 -5.64 3.20 5.18
CA ARG A 19 -6.21 2.24 4.22
C ARG A 19 -6.78 1.00 4.93
N MET A 20 -6.07 0.42 5.89
CA MET A 20 -6.56 -0.75 6.62
C MET A 20 -7.73 -0.41 7.52
N GLN A 21 -7.78 0.79 8.09
CA GLN A 21 -8.91 1.28 8.84
C GLN A 21 -10.15 1.42 7.95
N ALA A 22 -10.03 2.04 6.77
CA ALA A 22 -11.13 2.16 5.82
C ALA A 22 -11.63 0.80 5.31
N LYS A 23 -10.74 -0.18 5.16
CA LYS A 23 -11.08 -1.52 4.65
C LYS A 23 -11.69 -2.45 5.71
N MET A 24 -11.19 -2.41 6.95
CA MET A 24 -11.44 -3.48 7.95
C MET A 24 -11.82 -2.96 9.35
N GLY A 25 -11.88 -1.64 9.54
CA GLY A 25 -12.10 -1.01 10.84
C GLY A 25 -10.82 -0.82 11.67
N ALA A 26 -10.92 0.04 12.69
CA ALA A 26 -9.78 0.47 13.50
C ALA A 26 -9.07 -0.66 14.27
N PRO A 27 -9.76 -1.61 14.95
CA PRO A 27 -9.07 -2.66 15.71
C PRO A 27 -8.16 -3.54 14.85
N LYS A 28 -8.66 -3.95 13.68
CA LYS A 28 -7.90 -4.76 12.71
C LYS A 28 -6.79 -3.96 12.02
N ALA A 29 -6.96 -2.66 11.86
CA ALA A 29 -5.93 -1.79 11.31
C ALA A 29 -4.74 -1.62 12.27
N ILE A 30 -5.00 -1.51 13.58
CA ILE A 30 -3.96 -1.39 14.61
C ILE A 30 -3.08 -2.64 14.62
N THR A 31 -3.69 -3.84 14.64
CA THR A 31 -2.94 -5.11 14.65
C THR A 31 -2.12 -5.28 13.37
N ALA A 32 -2.70 -4.96 12.22
CA ALA A 32 -1.98 -5.00 10.94
C ALA A 32 -0.80 -4.02 10.89
N ALA A 33 -0.96 -2.80 11.41
CA ALA A 33 0.10 -1.81 11.50
C ALA A 33 1.22 -2.25 12.45
N ALA A 34 0.87 -2.80 13.62
CA ALA A 34 1.83 -3.35 14.58
C ALA A 34 2.64 -4.51 13.97
N HIS A 35 1.99 -5.45 13.28
CA HIS A 35 2.68 -6.53 12.59
C HIS A 35 3.64 -6.02 11.51
N LYS A 36 3.22 -4.99 10.76
CA LYS A 36 4.06 -4.37 9.73
C LYS A 36 5.29 -3.67 10.34
N LEU A 37 5.11 -2.97 11.46
CA LEU A 37 6.20 -2.38 12.24
C LEU A 37 7.17 -3.44 12.74
N ALA A 38 6.67 -4.54 13.32
CA ALA A 38 7.51 -5.64 13.81
C ALA A 38 8.37 -6.25 12.69
N ARG A 39 7.82 -6.42 11.48
CA ARG A 39 8.59 -6.90 10.32
C ARG A 39 9.66 -5.91 9.85
N ILE A 40 9.36 -4.61 9.87
CA ILE A 40 10.34 -3.58 9.53
C ILE A 40 11.47 -3.63 10.56
N PHE A 41 11.13 -3.61 11.85
CA PHE A 41 12.10 -3.68 12.94
C PHE A 41 13.00 -4.92 12.84
N TYR A 42 12.42 -6.10 12.64
CA TYR A 42 13.18 -7.33 12.47
C TYR A 42 14.15 -7.26 11.27
N ARG A 43 13.71 -6.69 10.13
CA ARG A 43 14.58 -6.54 8.97
C ARG A 43 15.74 -5.58 9.22
N LEU A 44 15.48 -4.47 9.89
CA LEU A 44 16.52 -3.49 10.25
C LEU A 44 17.52 -4.11 11.21
N TRP A 45 17.04 -4.82 12.23
CA TRP A 45 17.89 -5.53 13.17
C TRP A 45 18.78 -6.56 12.47
N THR A 46 18.20 -7.39 11.61
CA THR A 46 18.94 -8.49 10.96
C THR A 46 19.88 -8.00 9.87
N SER A 47 19.53 -6.92 9.15
CA SER A 47 20.31 -6.43 8.00
C SER A 47 21.28 -5.29 8.38
N GLY A 48 21.09 -4.65 9.54
CA GLY A 48 21.87 -3.48 9.97
C GLY A 48 21.51 -2.17 9.26
N ASP A 49 20.52 -2.18 8.39
CA ASP A 49 20.12 -1.02 7.58
C ASP A 49 19.38 0.04 8.42
N GLN A 50 19.48 1.30 7.98
CA GLN A 50 18.67 2.39 8.52
C GLN A 50 17.29 2.45 7.86
N PHE A 51 16.26 2.73 8.65
CA PHE A 51 14.92 2.95 8.11
C PHE A 51 14.77 4.35 7.57
N ILE A 52 14.60 4.46 6.25
CA ILE A 52 14.21 5.69 5.58
C ILE A 52 12.74 5.55 5.19
N ASP A 53 11.89 6.44 5.69
CA ASP A 53 10.48 6.47 5.30
C ASP A 53 10.37 6.88 3.82
N PRO A 54 9.86 6.01 2.93
CA PRO A 54 9.71 6.35 1.51
C PRO A 54 8.62 7.40 1.27
N GLY A 55 7.81 7.74 2.28
CA GLY A 55 6.74 8.72 2.16
C GLY A 55 5.42 8.14 1.64
N VAL A 56 4.39 8.98 1.62
CA VAL A 56 3.01 8.59 1.24
C VAL A 56 2.93 8.25 -0.24
N ASP A 57 3.46 9.09 -1.12
CA ASP A 57 3.35 8.92 -2.58
C ASP A 57 4.01 7.64 -3.07
N ALA A 58 5.22 7.36 -2.59
CA ALA A 58 5.93 6.13 -2.92
C ALA A 58 5.19 4.88 -2.41
N TYR A 59 4.51 4.96 -1.27
CA TYR A 59 3.64 3.88 -0.79
C TYR A 59 2.43 3.68 -1.71
N GLU A 60 1.77 4.75 -2.13
CA GLU A 60 0.60 4.71 -3.00
C GLU A 60 0.93 4.18 -4.41
N GLN A 61 2.05 4.61 -5.00
CA GLN A 61 2.54 4.08 -6.27
C GLN A 61 2.79 2.57 -6.21
N ARG A 62 3.58 2.12 -5.22
CA ARG A 62 3.83 0.68 -4.99
C ARG A 62 2.54 -0.10 -4.71
N TYR A 63 1.57 0.53 -4.05
CA TYR A 63 0.28 -0.09 -3.83
C TYR A 63 -0.51 -0.24 -5.13
N ARG A 64 -0.58 0.80 -5.96
CA ARG A 64 -1.22 0.79 -7.27
C ARG A 64 -0.63 -0.30 -8.16
N GLU A 65 0.69 -0.38 -8.23
CA GLU A 65 1.41 -1.44 -8.98
C GLU A 65 1.00 -2.84 -8.52
N ARG A 66 0.95 -3.08 -7.20
CA ARG A 66 0.50 -4.38 -6.66
C ARG A 66 -0.94 -4.69 -7.04
N VAL A 67 -1.83 -3.71 -7.01
CA VAL A 67 -3.23 -3.90 -7.40
C VAL A 67 -3.32 -4.26 -8.88
N VAL A 68 -2.64 -3.51 -9.76
CA VAL A 68 -2.63 -3.79 -11.20
C VAL A 68 -2.03 -5.16 -11.49
N ASN A 69 -0.92 -5.53 -10.84
CA ASN A 69 -0.31 -6.85 -11.01
C ASN A 69 -1.23 -7.98 -10.54
N ASN A 70 -1.96 -7.77 -9.43
CA ASN A 70 -2.95 -8.74 -8.98
C ASN A 70 -4.13 -8.85 -9.95
N LEU A 71 -4.56 -7.75 -10.56
CA LEU A 71 -5.60 -7.75 -11.59
C LEU A 71 -5.14 -8.49 -12.85
N LYS A 72 -3.93 -8.24 -13.34
CA LYS A 72 -3.33 -8.98 -14.45
C LYS A 72 -3.30 -10.49 -14.18
N LYS A 73 -2.82 -10.89 -13.00
CA LYS A 73 -2.79 -12.30 -12.59
C LYS A 73 -4.18 -12.93 -12.54
N LYS A 74 -5.18 -12.19 -12.04
CA LYS A 74 -6.57 -12.65 -12.03
C LYS A 74 -7.15 -12.80 -13.42
N ALA A 75 -6.92 -11.84 -14.31
CA ALA A 75 -7.36 -11.91 -15.70
C ALA A 75 -6.76 -13.15 -16.40
N LEU A 76 -5.46 -13.37 -16.24
CA LEU A 76 -4.77 -14.55 -16.79
C LEU A 76 -5.38 -15.87 -16.30
N ALA A 77 -5.79 -15.94 -15.03
CA ALA A 77 -6.45 -17.14 -14.49
C ALA A 77 -7.79 -17.46 -15.16
N PHE A 78 -8.43 -16.48 -15.80
CA PHE A 78 -9.66 -16.64 -16.58
C PHE A 78 -9.41 -16.66 -18.09
N GLY A 79 -8.15 -16.70 -18.55
CA GLY A 79 -7.81 -16.61 -19.99
C GLY A 79 -8.06 -15.23 -20.60
N LEU A 80 -8.14 -14.19 -19.76
CA LEU A 80 -8.36 -12.81 -20.17
C LEU A 80 -7.06 -12.01 -20.11
N GLU A 81 -6.92 -11.01 -20.98
CA GLU A 81 -5.80 -10.06 -20.97
C GLU A 81 -6.26 -8.69 -20.46
N LEU A 82 -5.53 -8.10 -19.51
CA LEU A 82 -5.80 -6.77 -19.00
C LEU A 82 -5.11 -5.72 -19.88
N THR A 83 -5.86 -5.11 -20.79
CA THR A 83 -5.40 -3.98 -21.60
C THR A 83 -5.68 -2.66 -20.86
N PRO A 84 -4.71 -1.72 -20.81
CA PRO A 84 -4.98 -0.39 -20.31
C PRO A 84 -5.96 0.30 -21.26
N ILE A 85 -6.95 0.98 -20.69
CA ILE A 85 -7.80 1.86 -21.48
C ILE A 85 -6.91 3.06 -21.84
N SER A 86 -6.49 3.15 -23.10
CA SER A 86 -5.91 4.37 -23.64
C SER A 86 -7.00 5.43 -23.55
N ASP A 87 -6.81 6.49 -22.78
CA ASP A 87 -7.73 7.62 -22.79
C ASP A 87 -7.75 8.21 -24.19
N SER A 88 -8.80 7.89 -24.96
CA SER A 88 -9.21 8.67 -26.12
C SER A 88 -9.88 9.96 -25.60
N THR A 89 -9.09 10.84 -24.99
CA THR A 89 -9.47 12.25 -24.84
C THR A 89 -8.83 13.05 -25.98
N GLN A 90 -9.26 12.74 -27.21
CA GLN A 90 -9.17 13.63 -28.36
C GLN A 90 -10.36 13.31 -29.29
N CYS A 91 -11.56 13.78 -28.91
CA CYS A 91 -12.82 13.82 -29.66
C CYS A 91 -13.76 14.63 -28.75
N VAL A 92 -14.35 15.80 -29.02
CA VAL A 92 -14.70 16.54 -30.24
C VAL A 92 -14.97 18.01 -29.83
N SER A 93 -14.64 18.96 -30.72
CA SER A 93 -15.01 20.40 -30.80
C SER A 93 -14.00 21.41 -30.24
#